data_AF-A0A9D2A5X1-F1
#
_entry.id   AF-A0A9D2A5X1-F1
#
_cell.length_a   1.000
_cell.length_b   1.000
_cell.length_c   1.000
_cell.angle_alpha   90.00
_cell.angle_beta   90.00
_cell.angle_gamma   90.00
#
_symmetry.space_group_name_H-M   'P 1'
#
loop_
_entity.id
_entity.type
_entity.pdbx_description
1 polymer ?
#
loop_
_entity_poly.entity_id
_entity_poly.type
_entity_poly.pdbx_seq_one_letter_code
_entity_poly.pdbx_strand_id
1 'polypeptide(L)'
;MTQEEIERAAERLIKEANRKSTVKKRQYEEECYAEECRAAERRAARSSILENILGRLKTEFDDAVALIQSELDEKLEELYEKGDGGSGGGSDPGGGEDAPYEVDYSLPMRERYITVRDYYLAYEDKQQALADFREDEIAQDYLGSYYNYVLQLLMTMV
;
A
#
# COMPACT_ATOMS: atom_id res chain seq x y z
N MET A 1 -10.74 8.09 22.52
CA MET A 1 -11.68 7.16 21.88
C MET A 1 -11.48 5.79 22.51
N THR A 2 -12.51 4.93 22.55
CA THR A 2 -12.28 3.53 22.87
C THR A 2 -11.69 2.80 21.65
N GLN A 3 -11.00 1.68 21.87
CA GLN A 3 -10.43 0.86 20.78
C GLN A 3 -11.50 0.48 19.73
N GLU A 4 -12.71 0.15 20.17
CA GLU A 4 -13.84 -0.16 19.29
C GLU A 4 -14.30 1.03 18.43
N GLU A 5 -14.15 2.27 18.92
CA GLU A 5 -14.49 3.48 18.15
C GLU A 5 -13.46 3.76 17.05
N ILE A 6 -12.18 3.48 17.33
CA ILE A 6 -11.07 3.61 16.39
C ILE A 6 -11.22 2.56 15.28
N GLU A 7 -11.46 1.30 15.62
CA GLU A 7 -11.69 0.22 14.65
C GLU A 7 -12.90 0.51 13.76
N ARG A 8 -14.02 0.96 14.34
CA ARG A 8 -15.20 1.33 13.57
C ARG A 8 -14.96 2.55 12.67
N ALA A 9 -14.10 3.48 13.08
CA ALA A 9 -13.70 4.61 12.24
C ALA A 9 -12.77 4.18 11.10
N ALA A 10 -11.83 3.27 11.35
CA ALA A 10 -10.96 2.68 10.34
C ALA A 10 -11.76 1.90 9.29
N GLU A 11 -12.72 1.07 9.70
CA GLU A 11 -13.62 0.36 8.78
C GLU A 11 -14.40 1.31 7.86
N ARG A 12 -14.84 2.46 8.38
CA ARG A 12 -15.53 3.48 7.58
C ARG A 12 -14.60 4.08 6.52
N LEU A 13 -13.36 4.41 6.90
CA LEU A 13 -12.36 4.95 5.97
C LEU A 13 -12.03 3.94 4.87
N ILE A 14 -11.80 2.67 5.22
CA ILE A 14 -11.55 1.59 4.25
C ILE A 14 -12.74 1.43 3.31
N LYS A 15 -13.96 1.44 3.83
CA LYS A 15 -15.18 1.33 3.01
C LYS A 15 -15.34 2.51 2.04
N GLU A 16 -15.01 3.72 2.47
CA GLU A 16 -15.03 4.90 1.61
C GLU A 16 -13.98 4.81 0.50
N ALA A 17 -12.74 4.45 0.84
CA ALA A 17 -11.66 4.26 -0.12
C ALA A 17 -12.01 3.18 -1.15
N ASN A 18 -12.56 2.04 -0.71
CA ASN A 18 -13.03 0.98 -1.60
C ASN A 18 -14.16 1.45 -2.53
N ARG A 19 -15.09 2.28 -2.03
CA ARG A 19 -16.14 2.86 -2.87
C ARG A 19 -15.55 3.79 -3.93
N LYS A 20 -14.59 4.65 -3.57
CA LYS A 20 -13.90 5.55 -4.51
C LYS A 20 -13.14 4.75 -5.57
N SER A 21 -12.38 3.72 -5.15
CA SER A 21 -11.64 2.84 -6.05
C SER A 21 -12.58 2.10 -7.02
N THR A 22 -13.71 1.57 -6.53
CA THR A 22 -14.72 0.93 -7.37
C THR A 22 -15.30 1.88 -8.42
N VAL A 23 -15.58 3.14 -8.04
CA VAL A 23 -16.05 4.16 -8.98
C VAL A 23 -14.99 4.47 -10.04
N LYS A 24 -13.72 4.63 -9.63
CA LYS A 24 -12.61 4.89 -10.56
C LYS A 24 -12.39 3.74 -11.53
N LYS A 25 -12.50 2.50 -11.06
CA LYS A 25 -12.40 1.31 -11.92
C LYS A 25 -13.50 1.31 -12.97
N ARG A 26 -14.74 1.58 -12.57
CA ARG A 26 -15.87 1.65 -13.49
C ARG A 26 -15.68 2.77 -14.54
N GLN A 27 -15.22 3.95 -14.13
CA GLN A 27 -14.92 5.05 -15.05
C GLN A 27 -13.86 4.66 -16.07
N TYR A 28 -12.77 4.04 -15.61
CA TYR A 28 -11.72 3.52 -16.48
C TYR A 28 -12.26 2.51 -17.51
N GLU A 29 -13.07 1.53 -17.07
CA GLU A 29 -13.68 0.54 -17.96
C GLU A 29 -14.62 1.18 -18.99
N GLU A 30 -15.44 2.16 -18.57
CA GLU A 30 -16.35 2.90 -19.45
C GLU A 30 -15.57 3.74 -20.50
N GLU A 31 -14.47 4.38 -20.09
CA GLU A 31 -13.62 5.17 -20.97
C GLU A 31 -12.84 4.30 -21.96
N CYS A 32 -12.27 3.18 -21.52
CA CYS A 32 -11.63 2.21 -22.40
C CYS A 32 -12.60 1.69 -23.46
N TYR A 33 -13.80 1.29 -23.04
CA TYR A 33 -14.84 0.81 -23.97
C TYR A 33 -15.23 1.89 -24.97
N ALA A 34 -15.40 3.14 -24.53
CA ALA A 34 -15.73 4.25 -25.41
C ALA A 34 -14.64 4.51 -26.47
N GLU A 35 -13.36 4.44 -26.08
CA GLU A 35 -12.24 4.62 -27.02
C GLU A 35 -12.10 3.44 -27.99
N GLU A 36 -12.35 2.21 -27.54
CA GLU A 36 -12.40 1.04 -28.43
C GLU A 36 -13.50 1.17 -29.48
N CYS A 37 -14.72 1.59 -29.09
CA CYS A 37 -15.81 1.84 -30.02
C CYS A 37 -15.45 2.94 -31.03
N ARG A 38 -14.90 4.08 -30.56
CA ARG A 38 -14.45 5.18 -31.45
C ARG A 38 -13.38 4.71 -32.44
N ALA A 39 -12.43 3.90 -31.98
CA ALA A 39 -11.38 3.36 -32.83
C ALA A 39 -11.93 2.37 -33.85
N ALA A 40 -12.92 1.54 -33.49
CA ALA A 40 -13.61 0.65 -34.42
C ALA A 40 -14.34 1.43 -35.52
N GLU A 41 -15.09 2.48 -35.17
CA GLU A 41 -15.78 3.36 -36.13
C GLU A 41 -14.81 4.02 -37.12
N ARG A 42 -13.63 4.43 -36.63
CA ARG A 42 -12.56 5.04 -37.45
C ARG A 42 -11.69 4.01 -38.18
N ARG A 43 -11.98 2.71 -38.05
CA ARG A 43 -11.16 1.59 -38.57
C ARG A 43 -9.70 1.62 -38.08
N ALA A 44 -9.49 2.16 -36.88
CA ALA A 44 -8.20 2.33 -36.22
C ALA A 44 -8.01 1.37 -35.02
N ALA A 45 -8.85 0.35 -34.88
CA ALA A 45 -8.84 -0.58 -33.74
C ALA A 45 -7.54 -1.38 -33.54
N ARG A 46 -6.66 -1.43 -34.55
CA ARG A 46 -5.33 -2.06 -34.46
C ARG A 46 -4.19 -1.04 -34.55
N SER A 47 -4.50 0.24 -34.36
CA SER A 47 -3.50 1.29 -34.43
C SER A 47 -2.76 1.42 -33.10
N SER A 48 -1.49 1.79 -33.19
CA SER A 48 -0.70 2.23 -32.02
C SER A 48 -1.31 3.45 -31.32
N ILE A 49 -2.17 4.20 -32.00
CA ILE A 49 -2.90 5.33 -31.40
C ILE A 49 -3.86 4.82 -30.32
N LEU A 50 -4.65 3.79 -30.61
CA LEU A 50 -5.55 3.19 -29.60
C LEU A 50 -4.75 2.60 -28.44
N GLU A 51 -3.67 1.88 -28.73
CA GLU A 51 -2.78 1.31 -27.71
C GLU A 51 -2.20 2.38 -26.78
N ASN A 52 -1.72 3.49 -27.33
CA ASN A 52 -1.22 4.62 -26.54
C ASN A 52 -2.33 5.27 -25.68
N ILE A 53 -3.55 5.39 -26.22
CA ILE A 53 -4.68 5.95 -25.47
C ILE A 53 -5.05 5.04 -24.29
N LEU A 54 -5.17 3.73 -24.53
CA LEU A 54 -5.47 2.75 -23.47
C LEU A 54 -4.35 2.69 -22.42
N GLY A 55 -3.09 2.76 -22.86
CA GLY A 55 -1.94 2.85 -21.96
C GLY A 55 -2.00 4.08 -21.07
N ARG A 56 -2.31 5.25 -21.63
CA ARG A 56 -2.49 6.48 -20.84
C ARG A 56 -3.65 6.38 -19.85
N LEU A 57 -4.81 5.87 -20.29
CA LEU A 57 -5.97 5.65 -19.41
C LEU A 57 -5.63 4.71 -18.26
N LYS A 58 -4.85 3.66 -18.53
CA LYS A 58 -4.37 2.76 -17.49
C LYS A 58 -3.47 3.47 -16.48
N THR A 59 -2.51 4.27 -16.95
CA THR A 59 -1.65 5.06 -16.06
C THR A 59 -2.46 6.04 -15.20
N GLU A 60 -3.42 6.75 -15.79
CA GLU A 60 -4.29 7.68 -15.05
C GLU A 60 -5.15 6.96 -13.99
N PHE A 61 -5.62 5.75 -14.30
CA PHE A 61 -6.32 4.91 -13.33
C PHE A 61 -5.39 4.43 -12.20
N ASP A 62 -4.20 3.93 -12.54
CA ASP A 62 -3.22 3.44 -11.57
C ASP A 62 -2.77 4.58 -10.63
N ASP A 63 -2.52 5.79 -11.16
CA ASP A 63 -2.20 7.00 -10.38
C ASP A 63 -3.35 7.40 -9.44
N ALA A 64 -4.60 7.34 -9.93
CA ALA A 64 -5.76 7.66 -9.12
C ALA A 64 -5.97 6.65 -7.97
N VAL A 65 -5.72 5.36 -8.21
CA VAL A 65 -5.77 4.33 -7.16
C VAL A 65 -4.66 4.53 -6.14
N ALA A 66 -3.44 4.84 -6.58
CA ALA A 66 -2.32 5.12 -5.69
C ALA A 66 -2.60 6.32 -4.77
N LEU A 67 -3.23 7.39 -5.30
CA LEU A 67 -3.64 8.54 -4.49
C LEU A 67 -4.69 8.15 -3.45
N ILE A 68 -5.70 7.35 -3.82
CA ILE A 68 -6.73 6.87 -2.89
C ILE A 68 -6.11 6.04 -1.76
N GLN A 69 -5.09 5.23 -2.07
CA GLN A 69 -4.36 4.45 -1.07
C GLN A 69 -3.57 5.38 -0.14
N SER A 70 -2.79 6.33 -0.67
CA SER A 70 -2.07 7.31 0.15
C SER A 70 -2.99 8.09 1.09
N GLU A 71 -4.13 8.57 0.59
CA GLU A 71 -5.11 9.28 1.42
C GLU A 71 -5.74 8.39 2.50
N LEU A 72 -5.89 7.08 2.24
CA LEU A 72 -6.39 6.14 3.23
C LEU A 72 -5.34 5.92 4.31
N ASP A 73 -4.10 5.70 3.92
CA ASP A 73 -2.98 5.44 4.82
C ASP A 73 -2.76 6.64 5.76
N GLU A 74 -2.72 7.86 5.23
CA GLU A 74 -2.62 9.10 6.01
C GLU A 74 -3.76 9.24 7.03
N LYS A 75 -5.00 8.95 6.62
CA LYS A 75 -6.17 9.07 7.52
C LYS A 75 -6.21 7.98 8.58
N LEU A 76 -5.73 6.78 8.26
CA LEU A 76 -5.62 5.69 9.22
C LEU A 76 -4.53 6.01 10.25
N GLU A 77 -3.36 6.49 9.80
CA GLU A 77 -2.27 6.93 10.67
C GLU A 77 -2.75 8.01 11.66
N GLU A 78 -3.37 9.09 11.16
CA GLU A 78 -3.93 10.14 12.02
C GLU A 78 -4.95 9.60 13.05
N LEU A 79 -5.74 8.60 12.66
CA LEU A 79 -6.78 8.02 13.49
C LEU A 79 -6.16 7.15 14.60
N TYR A 80 -5.12 6.39 14.29
CA TYR A 80 -4.40 5.57 15.26
C TYR A 80 -3.55 6.43 16.21
N GLU A 81 -2.88 7.48 15.72
CA GLU A 81 -2.15 8.46 16.56
C GLU A 81 -3.07 9.19 17.55
N LYS A 82 -4.29 9.56 17.14
CA LYS A 82 -5.30 10.18 18.04
C LYS A 82 -5.94 9.19 19.01
N GLY A 83 -5.91 7.92 18.67
CA GLY A 83 -6.46 6.83 19.46
C GLY A 83 -5.57 6.43 20.62
N ASP A 84 -4.26 6.51 20.41
CA ASP A 84 -3.26 6.24 21.44
C ASP A 84 -3.09 7.48 22.33
N GLY A 85 -3.90 7.53 23.39
CA GLY A 85 -3.82 8.56 24.41
C GLY A 85 -2.51 8.49 25.18
N GLY A 86 -1.45 9.07 24.62
CA GLY A 86 -0.20 9.35 25.30
C GLY A 86 0.73 8.16 25.48
N SER A 87 1.71 8.07 24.58
CA SER A 87 3.09 7.83 25.02
C SER A 87 4.03 8.68 24.17
N GLY A 88 4.15 9.95 24.57
CA GLY A 88 5.33 10.73 24.27
C GLY A 88 6.52 10.08 24.97
N GLY A 89 7.13 9.11 24.29
CA GLY A 89 8.40 8.50 24.66
C GLY A 89 9.52 9.09 23.83
N GLY A 90 9.74 10.40 23.96
CA GLY A 90 11.03 10.97 23.59
C GLY A 90 12.09 10.34 24.50
N SER A 91 12.89 9.43 23.96
CA SER A 91 14.16 9.02 24.53
C SER A 91 15.12 8.76 23.37
N ASP A 92 16.19 9.54 23.40
CA ASP A 92 17.35 9.60 22.51
C ASP A 92 18.12 8.25 22.45
N PRO A 93 19.15 8.12 21.60
CA PRO A 93 19.31 7.14 20.54
C PRO A 93 19.98 5.84 21.05
N GLY A 94 19.19 4.81 21.31
CA GLY A 94 19.72 3.48 21.67
C GLY A 94 19.76 2.59 20.44
N GLY A 95 20.92 2.43 19.82
CA GLY A 95 21.14 1.41 18.79
C GLY A 95 20.72 0.03 19.32
N GLY A 96 19.72 -0.56 18.68
CA GLY A 96 19.37 -1.97 18.80
C GLY A 96 19.98 -2.69 17.60
N GLU A 97 21.14 -3.29 17.84
CA GLU A 97 21.87 -4.16 16.94
C GLU A 97 21.01 -5.39 16.56
N ASP A 98 21.17 -5.88 15.32
CA ASP A 98 20.68 -7.15 14.76
C ASP A 98 19.40 -7.18 13.89
N ALA A 99 18.93 -6.05 13.33
CA ALA A 99 18.12 -6.15 12.11
C ALA A 99 19.03 -6.45 10.91
N PRO A 100 18.71 -7.43 10.04
CA PRO A 100 19.55 -7.79 8.91
C PRO A 100 19.45 -6.78 7.73
N TYR A 101 18.67 -5.72 7.89
CA TYR A 101 18.47 -4.62 6.95
C TYR A 101 18.72 -3.26 7.63
N GLU A 102 18.89 -2.22 6.83
CA GLU A 102 19.14 -0.87 7.34
C GLU A 102 17.88 -0.28 8.01
N VAL A 103 18.03 0.13 9.27
CA VAL A 103 16.97 0.71 10.08
C VAL A 103 17.23 2.20 10.25
N ASP A 104 16.40 3.02 9.61
CA ASP A 104 16.46 4.48 9.66
C ASP A 104 15.06 5.06 9.98
N TYR A 105 14.87 5.41 11.25
CA TYR A 105 13.63 6.02 11.76
C TYR A 105 13.46 7.50 11.36
N SER A 106 14.35 8.07 10.55
CA SER A 106 14.14 9.38 9.92
C SER A 106 13.41 9.27 8.58
N LEU A 107 13.37 8.08 7.97
CA LEU A 107 12.74 7.87 6.67
C LEU A 107 11.20 7.88 6.77
N PRO A 108 10.49 8.28 5.71
CA PRO A 108 9.05 8.09 5.58
C PRO A 108 8.67 6.60 5.66
N MET A 109 7.48 6.31 6.16
CA MET A 109 7.02 4.94 6.39
C MET A 109 7.06 4.05 5.14
N ARG A 110 6.77 4.64 3.98
CA ARG A 110 6.87 3.99 2.67
C ARG A 110 8.28 3.49 2.36
N GLU A 111 9.31 4.26 2.70
CA GLU A 111 10.71 3.90 2.44
C GLU A 111 11.16 2.80 3.40
N ARG A 112 10.77 2.88 4.67
CA ARG A 112 10.98 1.79 5.64
C ARG A 112 10.35 0.48 5.17
N TYR A 113 9.10 0.56 4.70
CA TYR A 113 8.38 -0.58 4.13
C TYR A 113 9.13 -1.20 2.94
N ILE A 114 9.64 -0.38 2.01
CA ILE A 114 10.41 -0.86 0.86
C ILE A 114 11.66 -1.61 1.32
N THR A 115 12.41 -1.04 2.27
CA THR A 115 13.65 -1.65 2.79
C THR A 115 13.40 -3.05 3.36
N VAL A 116 12.42 -3.19 4.25
CA VAL A 116 12.10 -4.48 4.87
C VAL A 116 11.50 -5.46 3.85
N ARG A 117 10.57 -4.99 3.01
CA ARG A 117 9.95 -5.81 1.96
C ARG A 117 11.00 -6.39 1.02
N ASP A 118 11.90 -5.55 0.50
CA ASP A 118 12.90 -5.97 -0.49
C ASP A 118 13.90 -6.96 0.11
N TYR A 119 14.25 -6.78 1.39
CA TYR A 119 15.07 -7.74 2.13
C TYR A 119 14.44 -9.15 2.15
N TYR A 120 13.20 -9.28 2.63
CA TYR A 120 12.55 -10.60 2.73
C TYR A 120 12.14 -11.17 1.37
N LEU A 121 11.85 -10.32 0.37
CA LEU A 121 11.60 -10.78 -0.99
C LEU A 121 12.86 -11.25 -1.72
N ALA A 122 14.06 -10.92 -1.24
CA ALA A 122 15.31 -11.40 -1.82
C ALA A 122 15.64 -12.87 -1.46
N TYR A 123 15.00 -13.44 -0.44
CA TYR A 123 15.21 -14.84 -0.05
C TYR A 123 14.85 -15.80 -1.21
N GLU A 124 15.69 -16.81 -1.44
CA GLU A 124 15.39 -17.86 -2.42
C GLU A 124 14.22 -18.75 -1.95
N ASP A 125 14.21 -19.11 -0.67
CA ASP A 125 13.14 -19.88 -0.04
C ASP A 125 12.11 -18.95 0.62
N LYS A 126 10.90 -18.91 0.07
CA LYS A 126 9.81 -18.08 0.57
C LYS A 126 9.23 -18.59 1.89
N GLN A 127 9.29 -19.89 2.15
CA GLN A 127 8.81 -20.46 3.41
C GLN A 127 9.73 -20.08 4.55
N GLN A 128 11.04 -20.08 4.29
CA GLN A 128 12.02 -19.52 5.23
C GLN A 128 11.83 -18.01 5.43
N ALA A 129 11.62 -17.25 4.35
CA ALA A 129 11.40 -15.80 4.45
C ALA A 129 10.20 -15.44 5.33
N LEU A 130 9.09 -16.17 5.19
CA LEU A 130 7.91 -15.97 6.00
C LEU A 130 8.13 -16.37 7.48
N ALA A 131 8.89 -17.43 7.74
CA ALA A 131 9.23 -17.85 9.09
C ALA A 131 10.09 -16.80 9.79
N ASP A 132 11.17 -16.36 9.14
CA ASP A 132 12.09 -15.34 9.66
C ASP A 132 11.36 -14.01 9.88
N PHE A 133 10.49 -13.60 8.96
CA PHE A 133 9.73 -12.35 9.11
C PHE A 133 8.78 -12.36 10.31
N ARG A 134 8.22 -13.53 10.67
CA ARG A 134 7.33 -13.69 11.83
C ARG A 134 8.07 -13.59 13.16
N GLU A 135 9.37 -13.87 13.15
CA GLU A 135 10.24 -13.79 14.33
C GLU A 135 10.95 -12.44 14.44
N ASP A 136 10.84 -11.57 13.43
CA ASP A 136 11.46 -10.25 13.41
C ASP A 136 10.61 -9.20 14.16
N GLU A 137 10.88 -9.08 15.46
CA GLU A 137 10.28 -8.06 16.33
C GLU A 137 10.71 -6.64 15.95
N ILE A 138 11.88 -6.47 15.31
CA ILE A 138 12.35 -5.15 14.85
C ILE A 138 11.54 -4.71 13.64
N ALA A 139 11.25 -5.60 12.69
CA ALA A 139 10.33 -5.31 11.58
C ALA A 139 8.97 -4.87 12.10
N GLN A 140 8.49 -5.51 13.15
CA GLN A 140 7.19 -5.19 13.74
C GLN A 140 7.17 -3.78 14.36
N ASP A 141 8.21 -3.40 15.10
CA ASP A 141 8.36 -2.05 15.65
C ASP A 141 8.61 -1.00 14.54
N TYR A 142 9.54 -1.29 13.64
CA TYR A 142 10.00 -0.38 12.59
C TYR A 142 8.93 -0.10 11.53
N LEU A 143 8.04 -1.07 11.26
CA LEU A 143 6.96 -0.95 10.27
C LEU A 143 5.58 -0.72 10.88
N GLY A 144 5.36 -0.90 12.18
CA GLY A 144 4.05 -0.74 12.80
C GLY A 144 2.93 -1.43 12.01
N SER A 145 1.93 -0.66 11.54
CA SER A 145 0.82 -1.17 10.72
C SER A 145 1.26 -1.79 9.38
N TYR A 146 2.35 -1.32 8.79
CA TYR A 146 2.87 -1.80 7.51
C TYR A 146 3.48 -3.20 7.58
N TYR A 147 3.80 -3.68 8.78
CA TYR A 147 4.25 -5.05 9.02
C TYR A 147 3.28 -6.07 8.42
N ASN A 148 1.97 -5.85 8.60
CA ASN A 148 0.94 -6.76 8.09
C ASN A 148 0.87 -6.83 6.56
N TYR A 149 1.24 -5.75 5.86
CA TYR A 149 1.28 -5.77 4.39
C TYR A 149 2.42 -6.66 3.88
N VAL A 150 3.61 -6.57 4.48
CA VAL A 150 4.73 -7.47 4.16
C VAL A 150 4.38 -8.92 4.52
N LEU A 151 3.74 -9.13 5.68
CA LEU A 151 3.29 -10.46 6.11
C LEU A 151 2.31 -11.08 5.10
N GLN A 152 1.27 -10.35 4.72
CA GLN A 152 0.28 -10.82 3.75
C GLN A 152 0.93 -11.09 2.39
N LEU A 153 1.84 -10.22 1.95
CA LEU A 153 2.57 -10.41 0.71
C LEU A 153 3.38 -11.71 0.73
N LEU A 154 4.18 -11.95 1.77
CA LEU A 154 4.95 -13.18 1.92
C LEU A 154 4.05 -14.42 1.97
N MET A 155 2.91 -14.35 2.65
CA MET A 155 1.92 -15.44 2.69
C MET A 155 1.32 -15.79 1.32
N THR A 156 1.34 -14.87 0.35
CA THR A 156 0.88 -15.17 -1.02
C THR A 156 1.94 -15.87 -1.88
N MET A 157 3.19 -15.93 -1.41
CA MET A 157 4.34 -16.46 -2.16
C MET A 157 4.84 -17.84 -1.66
N VAL A 158 4.26 -18.37 -0.58
CA VAL A 158 4.62 -19.66 0.04
C VAL A 158 3.73 -20.83 -0.36
#